data_AF-A0A1M6IWC1-F1
#
_entry.id   AF-A0A1M6IWC1-F1
#
_cell.length_a   1.000
_cell.length_b   1.000
_cell.length_c   1.000
_cell.angle_alpha   90.00
_cell.angle_beta   90.00
_cell.angle_gamma   90.00
#
_symmetry.space_group_name_H-M   'P 1'
#
loop_
_entity.id
_entity.type
_entity.pdbx_description
1 polymer ?
#
loop_
_entity_poly.entity_id
_entity_poly.type
_entity_poly.pdbx_seq_one_letter_code
_entity_poly.pdbx_strand_id
1 'polypeptide(L)'
;MKMMEIEKTEQLLKKFDYKFKRKNNEIVIHLPYSQRVIVDFSDPEKIRIKDKLVGWNFLTGLIEMSIKSAFLYNFIGSILFTFLAIYVDVENFGITLIYFYLAFLFWVLLWTMYYLIKAENLKHTIINWNQV
;
A
#
# COMPACT_ATOMS: atom_id res chain seq x y z
N MET A 1 -14.06 -26.87 5.54
CA MET A 1 -13.94 -26.26 4.20
C MET A 1 -12.83 -25.20 4.14
N LYS A 2 -12.73 -24.25 5.08
CA LYS A 2 -11.70 -23.17 5.09
C LYS A 2 -10.23 -23.57 5.26
N MET A 3 -9.95 -24.64 6.01
CA MET A 3 -8.59 -25.23 6.04
C MET A 3 -8.11 -25.47 4.60
N MET A 4 -9.01 -25.94 3.74
CA MET A 4 -8.77 -26.18 2.32
C MET A 4 -8.52 -24.88 1.52
N GLU A 5 -9.18 -23.76 1.84
CA GLU A 5 -9.01 -22.47 1.13
C GLU A 5 -7.67 -21.80 1.47
N ILE A 6 -7.31 -21.77 2.76
CA ILE A 6 -6.02 -21.23 3.19
C ILE A 6 -4.88 -22.11 2.68
N GLU A 7 -5.02 -23.44 2.76
CA GLU A 7 -4.04 -24.40 2.22
C GLU A 7 -3.90 -24.28 0.69
N LYS A 8 -5.02 -24.16 -0.04
CA LYS A 8 -5.01 -23.91 -1.49
C LYS A 8 -4.27 -22.63 -1.83
N THR A 9 -4.57 -21.54 -1.11
CA THR A 9 -3.89 -20.25 -1.32
C THR A 9 -2.39 -20.36 -1.03
N GLU A 10 -1.98 -21.03 0.04
CA GLU A 10 -0.56 -21.27 0.36
C GLU A 10 0.15 -22.09 -0.71
N GLN A 11 -0.47 -23.16 -1.21
CA GLN A 11 0.10 -23.99 -2.26
C GLN A 11 0.31 -23.20 -3.56
N LEU A 12 -0.67 -22.37 -3.93
CA LEU A 12 -0.57 -21.51 -5.11
C LEU A 12 0.51 -20.44 -4.94
N LEU A 13 0.57 -19.79 -3.76
CA LEU A 13 1.63 -18.83 -3.46
C LEU A 13 3.03 -19.46 -3.55
N LYS A 14 3.21 -20.68 -3.02
CA LYS A 14 4.46 -21.45 -3.16
C LYS A 14 4.77 -21.77 -4.62
N LYS A 15 3.77 -22.23 -5.38
CA LYS A 15 3.91 -22.58 -6.79
C LYS A 15 4.41 -21.40 -7.65
N PHE A 16 4.00 -20.18 -7.31
CA PHE A 16 4.40 -18.96 -8.01
C PHE A 16 5.52 -18.17 -7.32
N ASP A 17 6.25 -18.79 -6.39
CA ASP A 17 7.41 -18.21 -5.68
C ASP A 17 7.13 -16.88 -4.96
N TYR A 18 5.95 -16.74 -4.38
CA TYR A 18 5.63 -15.59 -3.53
C TYR A 18 6.31 -15.72 -2.16
N LYS A 19 6.86 -14.61 -1.65
CA LYS A 19 7.31 -14.52 -0.26
C LYS A 19 6.11 -14.27 0.65
N PHE A 20 5.80 -15.20 1.56
CA PHE A 20 4.70 -15.03 2.50
C PHE A 20 4.99 -15.66 3.87
N LYS A 21 4.19 -15.29 4.87
CA LYS A 21 4.17 -15.91 6.21
C LYS A 21 2.74 -16.24 6.60
N ARG A 22 2.50 -17.47 7.06
CA ARG A 22 1.24 -17.85 7.70
C ARG A 22 1.27 -17.43 9.17
N LYS A 23 0.16 -16.87 9.65
CA LYS A 23 -0.10 -16.60 11.07
C LYS A 23 -1.54 -17.02 11.38
N ASN A 24 -1.73 -18.21 11.95
CA ASN A 24 -3.06 -18.77 12.23
C ASN A 24 -3.95 -18.82 10.96
N ASN A 25 -5.00 -17.99 10.94
CA ASN A 25 -5.97 -17.83 9.85
C ASN A 25 -5.61 -16.69 8.89
N GLU A 26 -4.41 -16.13 8.98
CA GLU A 26 -3.93 -15.07 8.10
C GLU A 26 -2.72 -15.52 7.28
N ILE A 27 -2.67 -15.05 6.03
CA ILE A 27 -1.49 -15.12 5.18
C ILE A 27 -1.01 -13.69 4.93
N VAL A 28 0.24 -13.42 5.31
CA VAL A 28 0.91 -12.13 5.08
C VAL A 28 1.87 -12.28 3.91
N ILE A 29 1.47 -11.77 2.75
CA ILE A 29 2.25 -11.78 1.51
C ILE A 29 3.13 -10.52 1.50
N HIS A 30 4.44 -10.72 1.33
CA HIS A 30 5.44 -9.67 1.32
C HIS A 30 5.74 -9.29 -0.12
N LEU A 31 5.37 -8.07 -0.49
CA LEU A 31 5.66 -7.47 -1.79
C LEU A 31 6.91 -6.57 -1.69
N PRO A 32 7.55 -6.26 -2.82
CA PRO A 32 8.65 -5.31 -2.87
C PRO A 32 8.29 -3.92 -2.31
N TYR A 33 9.31 -3.12 -1.99
CA TYR A 33 9.18 -1.73 -1.52
C TYR A 33 8.30 -1.56 -0.28
N SER A 34 8.50 -2.47 0.67
CA SER A 34 7.88 -2.44 2.00
C SER A 34 6.34 -2.42 1.96
N GLN A 35 5.77 -3.17 1.02
CA GLN A 35 4.34 -3.40 0.90
C GLN A 35 3.98 -4.81 1.36
N ARG A 36 2.84 -4.95 2.03
CA ARG A 36 2.26 -6.24 2.42
C ARG A 36 0.81 -6.31 1.95
N VAL A 37 0.39 -7.52 1.60
CA VAL A 37 -1.03 -7.87 1.45
C VAL A 37 -1.36 -8.95 2.46
N ILE A 38 -2.39 -8.72 3.26
CA ILE A 38 -2.83 -9.58 4.34
C ILE A 38 -4.16 -10.18 3.93
N VAL A 39 -4.19 -11.50 3.85
CA VAL A 39 -5.40 -12.28 3.55
C VAL A 39 -5.85 -12.94 4.83
N ASP A 40 -7.01 -12.53 5.34
CA ASP A 40 -7.60 -13.00 6.59
C ASP A 40 -8.80 -13.91 6.27
N PHE A 41 -8.67 -15.17 6.67
CA PHE A 41 -9.64 -16.25 6.52
C PHE A 41 -10.45 -16.50 7.80
N SER A 42 -10.38 -15.63 8.80
CA SER A 42 -11.04 -15.84 10.10
C SER A 42 -12.57 -15.78 9.99
N ASP A 43 -13.11 -14.94 9.12
CA ASP A 43 -14.55 -14.68 9.00
C ASP A 43 -15.27 -15.75 8.15
N PRO A 44 -16.18 -16.57 8.71
CA PRO A 44 -16.81 -17.74 8.06
C PRO A 44 -17.43 -17.45 6.69
N GLU A 45 -17.89 -16.23 6.45
CA GLU A 45 -18.67 -15.88 5.25
C GLU A 45 -17.83 -15.19 4.17
N LYS A 46 -16.65 -14.66 4.51
CA LYS A 46 -15.84 -13.88 3.56
C LYS A 46 -14.36 -13.88 3.88
N ILE A 47 -13.55 -13.87 2.82
CA ILE A 47 -12.11 -13.63 2.90
C ILE A 47 -11.86 -12.12 2.89
N ARG A 48 -11.14 -11.61 3.89
CA ARG A 48 -10.81 -10.18 4.00
C ARG A 48 -9.39 -9.96 3.47
N ILE A 49 -9.24 -9.16 2.43
CA ILE A 49 -7.94 -8.82 1.84
C ILE A 49 -7.64 -7.35 2.15
N LYS A 50 -6.51 -7.10 2.83
CA LYS A 50 -6.07 -5.76 3.24
C LYS A 50 -4.66 -5.49 2.73
N ASP A 51 -4.37 -4.25 2.39
CA ASP A 51 -3.03 -3.77 2.08
C ASP A 51 -2.41 -3.05 3.29
N LYS A 52 -1.07 -3.08 3.37
CA LYS A 52 -0.31 -2.32 4.36
C LYS A 52 1.04 -1.89 3.79
N LEU A 53 1.34 -0.60 3.89
CA LEU A 53 2.68 -0.06 3.76
C LEU A 53 3.35 -0.13 5.13
N VAL A 54 4.59 -0.63 5.17
CA VAL A 54 5.32 -0.93 6.42
C VAL A 54 6.77 -0.48 6.33
N GLY A 55 7.51 -0.54 7.45
CA GLY A 55 8.95 -0.27 7.46
C GLY A 55 9.30 1.11 6.88
N TRP A 56 10.48 1.24 6.28
CA TRP A 56 10.86 2.43 5.52
C TRP A 56 10.14 2.41 4.16
N ASN A 57 9.16 3.29 4.00
CA ASN A 57 8.32 3.41 2.82
C ASN A 57 8.27 4.87 2.33
N PHE A 58 8.34 5.09 1.02
CA PHE A 58 8.40 6.43 0.43
C PHE A 58 7.18 7.30 0.67
N LEU A 59 6.00 6.71 0.94
CA LEU A 59 4.78 7.44 1.25
C LEU A 59 4.54 7.61 2.74
N THR A 60 5.03 6.71 3.58
CA THR A 60 4.63 6.65 5.00
C THR A 60 5.79 6.81 5.98
N GLY A 61 7.02 6.94 5.48
CA GLY A 61 8.21 7.01 6.31
C GLY A 61 8.38 5.71 7.08
N LEU A 62 8.26 5.76 8.41
CA LEU A 62 8.32 4.59 9.30
C LEU A 62 6.95 4.16 9.83
N ILE A 63 5.88 4.89 9.49
CA ILE A 63 4.54 4.65 10.04
C ILE A 63 3.85 3.60 9.18
N GLU A 64 3.36 2.53 9.80
CA GLU A 64 2.62 1.49 9.09
C GLU A 64 1.15 1.92 8.87
N MET A 65 0.67 1.88 7.62
CA MET A 65 -0.73 2.25 7.31
C MET A 65 -1.19 1.65 5.98
N SER A 66 -2.48 1.76 5.66
CA SER A 66 -2.98 1.38 4.33
C SER A 66 -2.53 2.38 3.25
N ILE A 67 -2.48 1.95 1.99
CA ILE A 67 -2.20 2.80 0.83
C ILE A 67 -3.20 3.97 0.78
N LYS A 68 -4.48 3.72 1.08
CA LYS A 68 -5.51 4.77 1.11
C LYS A 68 -5.24 5.82 2.18
N SER A 69 -4.86 5.37 3.38
CA SER A 69 -4.45 6.27 4.46
C SER A 69 -3.21 7.06 4.08
N ALA A 70 -2.20 6.39 3.50
CA ALA A 70 -0.97 7.03 3.05
C ALA A 70 -1.25 8.14 2.03
N PHE A 71 -2.09 7.86 1.04
CA PHE A 71 -2.51 8.86 0.06
C PHE A 71 -3.21 10.05 0.73
N LEU A 72 -4.14 9.79 1.66
CA LEU A 72 -4.86 10.86 2.36
C LEU A 72 -3.91 11.73 3.21
N TYR A 73 -2.99 11.13 3.95
CA TYR A 73 -2.02 11.89 4.75
C TYR A 73 -1.05 12.69 3.88
N ASN A 74 -0.58 12.13 2.77
CA ASN A 74 0.26 12.87 1.82
C ASN A 74 -0.51 14.02 1.16
N PHE A 75 -1.80 13.84 0.87
CA PHE A 75 -2.66 14.89 0.33
C PHE A 75 -2.89 16.03 1.34
N ILE A 76 -3.19 15.71 2.60
CA ILE A 76 -3.29 16.73 3.66
C ILE A 76 -1.95 17.44 3.85
N GLY A 77 -0.85 16.68 3.89
CA GLY A 77 0.50 17.21 3.99
C GLY A 77 0.88 18.11 2.82
N SER A 78 0.47 17.78 1.59
CA SER A 78 0.74 18.59 0.41
C SER A 78 0.00 19.93 0.46
N ILE A 79 -1.24 19.95 0.96
CA ILE A 79 -2.00 21.19 1.18
C ILE A 79 -1.28 22.08 2.19
N LEU A 80 -0.89 21.53 3.35
CA LEU A 80 -0.17 22.27 4.38
C LEU A 80 1.17 22.81 3.87
N PHE A 81 1.92 21.99 3.13
CA PHE A 81 3.18 22.40 2.51
C PHE A 81 2.99 23.51 1.48
N THR A 82 1.87 23.52 0.75
CA THR A 82 1.55 24.58 -0.21
C THR A 82 1.40 25.93 0.51
N PHE A 83 0.64 25.97 1.60
CA PHE A 83 0.49 27.21 2.39
C PHE A 83 1.83 27.69 2.95
N LEU A 84 2.65 26.76 3.47
CA LEU A 84 3.99 27.08 3.96
C LEU A 84 4.90 27.63 2.84
N ALA A 85 4.87 27.01 1.67
CA ALA A 85 5.67 27.42 0.53
C ALA A 85 5.29 28.82 0.04
N ILE A 86 3.99 29.12 -0.06
CA ILE A 86 3.50 30.47 -0.40
C ILE A 86 3.97 31.50 0.63
N TYR A 87 3.85 31.18 1.92
CA TYR A 87 4.28 32.06 3.00
C TYR A 87 5.78 32.40 2.89
N VAL A 88 6.63 31.37 2.73
CA VAL A 88 8.09 31.54 2.64
C VAL A 88 8.51 32.27 1.36
N ASP A 89 7.84 32.02 0.23
CA ASP A 89 8.16 32.66 -1.06
C ASP A 89 7.83 34.16 -1.04
N VAL A 90 6.73 34.56 -0.39
CA VAL A 90 6.40 35.98 -0.15
C VAL A 90 7.50 36.67 0.68
N GLU A 91 8.10 35.97 1.65
CA GLU A 91 9.15 36.53 2.50
C GLU A 91 10.55 36.54 1.85
N ASN A 92 10.85 35.63 0.91
CA ASN A 92 12.22 35.36 0.46
C ASN A 92 12.53 35.57 -1.03
N PHE A 93 11.75 36.39 -1.75
CA PHE A 93 12.08 36.86 -3.11
C PHE A 93 12.55 35.76 -4.09
N GLY A 94 11.72 34.75 -4.34
CA GLY A 94 11.78 33.98 -5.60
C GLY A 94 12.50 32.63 -5.56
N ILE A 95 12.57 31.94 -4.41
CA ILE A 95 12.86 30.50 -4.45
C ILE A 95 11.65 29.82 -5.08
N THR A 96 11.82 29.25 -6.28
CA THR A 96 10.74 28.63 -7.06
C THR A 96 10.30 27.28 -6.49
N LEU A 97 9.82 27.29 -5.23
CA LEU A 97 9.31 26.14 -4.46
C LEU A 97 8.21 25.38 -5.17
N ILE A 98 7.54 26.03 -6.13
CA ILE A 98 6.53 25.40 -6.98
C ILE A 98 7.08 24.19 -7.77
N TYR A 99 8.34 24.23 -8.26
CA TYR A 99 8.90 23.07 -8.98
C TYR A 99 9.14 21.88 -8.04
N PHE A 100 9.64 22.14 -6.83
CA PHE A 100 9.80 21.10 -5.80
C PHE A 100 8.46 20.52 -5.38
N TYR A 101 7.43 21.36 -5.25
CA TYR A 101 6.07 20.92 -4.95
C TYR A 101 5.50 20.03 -6.05
N LEU A 102 5.62 20.43 -7.32
CA LEU A 102 5.17 19.61 -8.45
C LEU A 102 5.91 18.28 -8.54
N ALA A 103 7.23 18.28 -8.31
CA ALA A 103 8.02 17.05 -8.26
C ALA A 103 7.56 16.13 -7.11
N PHE A 104 7.24 16.69 -5.94
CA PHE A 104 6.70 15.95 -4.80
C PHE A 104 5.33 15.33 -5.11
N LEU A 105 4.41 16.11 -5.71
CA LEU A 105 3.10 15.58 -6.12
C LEU A 105 3.23 14.43 -7.12
N PHE A 106 4.09 14.60 -8.13
CA PHE A 106 4.36 13.54 -9.10
C PHE A 106 4.92 12.29 -8.43
N TRP A 107 5.86 12.44 -7.50
CA TRP A 107 6.43 11.35 -6.73
C TRP A 107 5.38 10.60 -5.90
N VAL A 108 4.54 11.32 -5.16
CA VAL A 108 3.45 10.73 -4.34
C VAL A 108 2.46 9.96 -5.23
N LEU A 109 2.05 10.54 -6.36
CA LEU A 109 1.13 9.89 -7.29
C LEU A 109 1.73 8.63 -7.91
N LEU A 110 2.98 8.71 -8.38
CA LEU A 110 3.70 7.59 -8.97
C LEU A 110 3.79 6.40 -8.00
N TRP A 111 4.21 6.64 -6.77
CA TRP A 111 4.30 5.60 -5.75
C TRP A 111 2.93 5.07 -5.34
N THR A 112 1.93 5.94 -5.19
CA THR A 112 0.56 5.51 -4.86
C THR A 112 0.00 4.59 -5.93
N MET A 113 0.14 4.95 -7.21
CA MET A 113 -0.28 4.11 -8.33
C MET A 113 0.46 2.78 -8.36
N TYR A 114 1.78 2.80 -8.18
CA TYR A 114 2.60 1.57 -8.11
C TYR A 114 2.06 0.60 -7.05
N TYR A 115 1.87 1.09 -5.82
CA TYR A 115 1.39 0.25 -4.72
C TYR A 115 -0.04 -0.25 -4.96
N LEU A 116 -0.92 0.62 -5.47
CA LEU A 116 -2.32 0.27 -5.70
C LEU A 116 -2.45 -0.80 -6.78
N ILE A 117 -1.74 -0.65 -7.91
CA ILE A 117 -1.73 -1.66 -8.99
C ILE A 117 -1.24 -3.01 -8.46
N LYS A 118 -0.15 -3.04 -7.68
CA LYS A 118 0.38 -4.28 -7.10
C LYS A 118 -0.61 -4.93 -6.12
N ALA A 119 -1.25 -4.14 -5.26
CA ALA A 119 -2.21 -4.64 -4.29
C ALA A 119 -3.47 -5.20 -4.97
N GLU A 120 -4.08 -4.45 -5.90
CA GLU A 120 -5.31 -4.87 -6.57
C GLU A 120 -5.07 -6.08 -7.49
N ASN A 121 -3.95 -6.14 -8.22
CA ASN A 121 -3.62 -7.32 -9.03
C ASN A 121 -3.50 -8.58 -8.18
N LEU A 122 -2.80 -8.51 -7.05
CA LEU A 122 -2.67 -9.66 -6.14
C LEU A 122 -4.01 -10.02 -5.50
N LYS A 123 -4.81 -9.02 -5.10
CA LYS A 123 -6.15 -9.22 -4.55
C LYS A 123 -7.07 -9.93 -5.54
N HIS A 124 -7.11 -9.48 -6.79
CA HIS A 124 -7.85 -10.18 -7.86
C HIS A 124 -7.35 -11.61 -8.07
N THR A 125 -6.03 -11.83 -8.06
CA THR A 125 -5.44 -13.16 -8.17
C THR A 125 -5.92 -14.09 -7.05
N ILE A 126 -5.89 -13.62 -5.80
CA ILE A 126 -6.34 -14.39 -4.63
C ILE A 126 -7.84 -14.67 -4.69
N ILE A 127 -8.64 -13.69 -5.11
CA ILE A 127 -10.09 -13.86 -5.27
C ILE A 127 -10.36 -14.96 -6.31
N ASN A 128 -9.73 -14.90 -7.48
CA ASN A 128 -9.92 -15.89 -8.54
C ASN A 128 -9.51 -17.30 -8.11
N TRP A 129 -8.49 -17.43 -7.25
CA TRP A 129 -8.09 -18.72 -6.70
C TRP A 129 -9.10 -19.30 -5.71
N ASN A 130 -9.88 -18.45 -5.03
CA ASN A 130 -10.83 -18.87 -4.01
C ASN A 130 -12.29 -18.80 -4.47
N GLN A 131 -12.54 -18.33 -5.70
CA GLN A 131 -13.82 -18.55 -6.38
C GLN A 131 -13.91 -20.02 -6.81
N VAL A 132 -14.85 -20.74 -6.21
CA VAL A 132 -15.33 -22.07 -6.61
C VAL A 132 -16.84 -21.98 -6.73
#